data_AF-T0RA17-F1
#
_entry.id   AF-T0RA17-F1
#
_cell.length_a   1.000
_cell.length_b   1.000
_cell.length_c   1.000
_cell.angle_alpha   90.00
_cell.angle_beta   90.00
_cell.angle_gamma   90.00
#
_symmetry.space_group_name_H-M   'P 1'
#
loop_
_entity.id
_entity.type
_entity.pdbx_description
1 polymer ?
#
loop_
_entity_poly.entity_id
_entity_poly.type
_entity_poly.pdbx_seq_one_letter_code
_entity_poly.pdbx_strand_id
1 'polypeptide(L)'
;MPRIILVTMTLISACFLAVSITGVSAVGCQIPGNLLFAITGTKLGFSASRGGIVLSYLFMQLHITIAFAVIMFPAFFIAERLVLGFHKESFAIATDEAAYQAMEASEAEKKEHAEDTFGASYKVPGNYRKAAALRIVIVAICTVIAIAWKDHFGDLLDFVGASSTATCCMILPIVFYLKTFNGTIALPEKIFAYTAVIVSTFLAVYVSINTGKALFAPVEADPSIRFPYCAGDYRKMVYTNTTFFNSKRALYGY
;
A
#
# COMPACT_ATOMS: atom_id res chain seq x y z
N MET A 1 -12.17 4.34 -23.87
CA MET A 1 -11.34 4.34 -22.64
C MET A 1 -12.11 4.62 -21.34
N PRO A 2 -12.90 5.69 -21.18
CA PRO A 2 -13.53 6.01 -19.87
C PRO A 2 -14.55 4.98 -19.38
N ARG A 3 -15.26 4.29 -20.30
CA ARG A 3 -16.21 3.22 -19.95
C ARG A 3 -15.53 2.03 -19.26
N ILE A 4 -14.32 1.67 -19.70
CA ILE A 4 -13.56 0.55 -19.11
C ILE A 4 -13.10 0.92 -17.70
N ILE A 5 -12.64 2.16 -17.51
CA ILE A 5 -12.24 2.68 -16.19
C ILE A 5 -13.43 2.66 -15.23
N LEU A 6 -14.60 3.11 -15.67
CA LEU A 6 -15.81 3.06 -14.84
C LEU A 6 -16.18 1.64 -14.43
N VAL A 7 -16.19 0.68 -15.38
CA VAL A 7 -16.53 -0.71 -15.08
C VAL A 7 -15.54 -1.33 -14.10
N THR A 8 -14.24 -1.15 -14.34
CA THR A 8 -13.18 -1.73 -13.50
C THR A 8 -13.14 -1.11 -12.10
N MET A 9 -13.23 0.21 -11.97
CA MET A 9 -13.29 0.86 -10.65
C MET A 9 -14.55 0.47 -9.87
N THR A 10 -15.70 0.36 -10.54
CA THR A 10 -16.95 -0.04 -9.89
C THR A 10 -16.85 -1.47 -9.37
N LEU A 11 -16.32 -2.39 -10.19
CA LEU A 11 -16.12 -3.79 -9.79
C LEU A 11 -15.16 -3.90 -8.60
N ILE A 12 -14.00 -3.24 -8.65
CA ILE A 12 -13.02 -3.26 -7.57
C ILE A 12 -13.61 -2.67 -6.28
N SER A 13 -14.34 -1.56 -6.38
CA SER A 13 -15.00 -0.94 -5.23
C SER A 13 -16.05 -1.87 -4.61
N ALA A 14 -16.83 -2.58 -5.43
CA ALA A 14 -17.80 -3.56 -4.94
C ALA A 14 -17.12 -4.74 -4.22
N CYS A 15 -15.99 -5.24 -4.74
CA CYS A 15 -15.20 -6.28 -4.08
C CYS A 15 -14.64 -5.81 -2.73
N PHE A 16 -14.04 -4.62 -2.66
CA PHE A 16 -13.52 -4.08 -1.41
C PHE A 16 -14.63 -3.83 -0.38
N LEU A 17 -15.79 -3.34 -0.84
CA LEU A 17 -16.96 -3.14 0.02
C LEU A 17 -17.47 -4.47 0.58
N ALA A 18 -17.57 -5.52 -0.24
CA ALA A 18 -17.98 -6.84 0.20
C ALA A 18 -17.02 -7.42 1.26
N VAL A 19 -15.70 -7.31 1.04
CA VAL A 19 -14.68 -7.75 2.01
C VAL A 19 -14.78 -6.94 3.31
N SER A 20 -14.99 -5.62 3.22
CA SER A 20 -15.10 -4.74 4.38
C SER A 20 -16.34 -5.07 5.23
N ILE A 21 -17.51 -5.21 4.59
CA ILE A 21 -18.76 -5.54 5.29
C ILE A 21 -18.68 -6.92 5.95
N THR A 22 -18.16 -7.93 5.24
CA THR A 22 -18.02 -9.29 5.77
C THR A 22 -16.98 -9.38 6.88
N GLY A 23 -15.88 -8.63 6.79
CA GLY A 23 -14.88 -8.54 7.86
C GLY A 23 -15.45 -7.91 9.14
N VAL A 24 -16.16 -6.79 8.99
CA VAL A 24 -16.78 -6.09 10.13
C VAL A 24 -17.92 -6.88 10.75
N SER A 25 -18.75 -7.57 9.96
CA SER A 25 -19.85 -8.37 10.50
C SER A 25 -19.38 -9.60 11.28
N ALA A 26 -18.22 -10.17 10.92
CA ALA A 26 -17.66 -11.32 11.61
C ALA A 26 -16.88 -10.94 12.89
N VAL A 27 -16.06 -9.88 12.86
CA VAL A 27 -15.09 -9.60 13.94
C VAL A 27 -15.40 -8.30 14.72
N GLY A 28 -16.31 -7.47 14.22
CA GLY A 28 -16.71 -6.21 14.86
C GLY A 28 -15.54 -5.24 15.01
N CYS A 29 -15.41 -4.58 16.16
CA CYS A 29 -14.31 -3.63 16.43
C CYS A 29 -12.96 -4.30 16.75
N GLN A 30 -12.87 -5.64 16.72
CA GLN A 30 -11.65 -6.39 17.05
C GLN A 30 -10.87 -6.84 15.80
N ILE A 31 -11.16 -6.24 14.64
CA ILE A 31 -10.48 -6.56 13.37
C ILE A 31 -8.98 -6.23 13.50
N PRO A 32 -8.08 -7.20 13.35
CA PRO A 32 -6.65 -6.91 13.29
C PRO A 32 -6.31 -6.25 11.95
N GLY A 33 -5.26 -5.43 11.92
CA GLY A 33 -4.80 -4.76 10.69
C GLY A 33 -4.40 -5.71 9.55
N ASN A 34 -4.27 -7.01 9.81
CA ASN A 34 -4.12 -8.05 8.79
C ASN A 34 -5.11 -9.20 9.04
N LEU A 35 -6.04 -9.40 8.10
CA LEU A 35 -7.08 -10.44 8.17
C LEU A 35 -6.52 -11.87 8.19
N LEU A 36 -5.32 -12.10 7.64
CA LEU A 36 -4.67 -13.42 7.74
C LEU A 36 -4.34 -13.77 9.20
N PHE A 37 -4.01 -12.78 10.03
CA PHE A 37 -3.80 -13.02 11.47
C PHE A 37 -5.12 -13.28 12.22
N ALA A 38 -6.26 -12.81 11.70
CA ALA A 38 -7.56 -13.10 12.28
C ALA A 38 -7.94 -14.59 12.15
N ILE A 39 -7.62 -15.22 11.01
CA ILE A 39 -8.04 -16.60 10.70
C ILE A 39 -7.12 -17.68 11.26
N THR A 40 -5.88 -17.36 11.63
CA THR A 40 -4.91 -18.34 12.17
C THR A 40 -5.11 -18.66 13.63
N GLY A 41 -5.68 -17.72 14.39
CA GLY A 41 -5.91 -17.87 15.82
C GLY A 41 -7.34 -18.27 16.12
N THR A 42 -7.53 -19.15 17.10
CA THR A 42 -8.84 -19.37 17.74
C THR A 42 -9.21 -18.23 18.69
N LYS A 43 -8.34 -17.22 18.84
CA LYS A 43 -8.46 -16.15 19.83
C LYS A 43 -9.69 -15.27 19.62
N LEU A 44 -10.18 -15.14 18.38
CA LEU A 44 -11.39 -14.38 18.04
C LEU A 44 -12.68 -15.21 18.17
N GLY A 45 -12.58 -16.49 18.57
CA GLY A 45 -13.71 -17.40 18.79
C GLY A 45 -14.33 -18.03 17.54
N PHE A 46 -13.71 -17.84 16.38
CA PHE A 46 -14.05 -18.57 15.16
C PHE A 46 -13.02 -19.65 14.89
N SER A 47 -13.48 -20.83 14.47
CA SER A 47 -12.63 -21.97 14.10
C SER A 47 -12.77 -22.21 12.60
N ALA A 48 -11.78 -21.79 11.81
CA ALA A 48 -11.73 -22.10 10.38
C ALA A 48 -11.06 -23.47 10.13
N SER A 49 -11.36 -24.11 8.99
CA SER A 49 -10.73 -25.37 8.62
C SER A 49 -9.22 -25.17 8.43
N ARG A 50 -8.40 -26.04 9.02
CA ARG A 50 -6.92 -25.93 8.97
C ARG A 50 -6.41 -25.89 7.53
N GLY A 51 -7.03 -26.65 6.63
CA GLY A 51 -6.70 -26.65 5.20
C GLY A 51 -7.03 -25.32 4.51
N GLY A 52 -8.15 -24.69 4.83
CA GLY A 52 -8.53 -23.37 4.28
C GLY A 52 -7.53 -22.28 4.68
N ILE A 53 -7.10 -22.27 5.95
CA ILE A 53 -6.09 -21.32 6.45
C ILE A 53 -4.78 -21.48 5.68
N VAL A 54 -4.27 -22.71 5.58
CA VAL A 54 -3.00 -22.99 4.86
C VAL A 54 -3.10 -22.56 3.40
N LEU A 55 -4.22 -22.87 2.74
CA LEU A 55 -4.44 -22.51 1.34
C LEU A 55 -4.47 -20.98 1.15
N SER A 56 -5.11 -20.23 2.05
CA SER A 56 -5.11 -18.76 2.03
C SER A 56 -3.69 -18.18 2.16
N TYR A 57 -2.86 -18.73 3.06
CA TYR A 57 -1.46 -18.31 3.20
C TYR A 57 -0.62 -18.63 1.96
N LEU A 58 -0.81 -19.81 1.34
CA LEU A 58 -0.12 -20.17 0.12
C LEU A 58 -0.48 -19.26 -1.06
N PHE A 59 -1.77 -18.95 -1.24
CA PHE A 59 -2.20 -18.02 -2.28
C PHE A 59 -1.70 -16.60 -2.05
N MET A 60 -1.73 -16.10 -0.81
CA MET A 60 -1.17 -14.78 -0.50
C MET A 60 0.35 -14.74 -0.74
N GLN A 61 1.07 -15.80 -0.36
CA GLN A 61 2.52 -15.90 -0.62
C GLN A 61 2.82 -15.94 -2.13
N LEU A 62 2.07 -16.71 -2.90
CA LEU A 62 2.20 -16.73 -4.37
C LEU A 62 1.91 -15.35 -4.97
N HIS A 63 0.86 -14.67 -4.51
CA HIS A 63 0.52 -13.34 -4.98
C HIS A 63 1.63 -12.31 -4.68
N ILE A 64 2.12 -12.25 -3.43
CA ILE A 64 3.15 -11.30 -3.00
C ILE A 64 4.48 -11.56 -3.71
N THR A 65 4.87 -12.82 -3.95
CA THR A 65 6.12 -13.14 -4.67
C THR A 65 6.10 -12.68 -6.11
N ILE A 66 4.98 -12.87 -6.83
CA ILE A 66 4.80 -12.37 -8.19
C ILE A 66 4.77 -10.83 -8.19
N ALA A 67 3.99 -10.23 -7.30
CA ALA A 67 3.87 -8.77 -7.20
C ALA A 67 5.21 -8.10 -6.87
N PHE A 68 6.01 -8.70 -5.97
CA PHE A 68 7.33 -8.20 -5.61
C PHE A 68 8.25 -8.13 -6.83
N ALA A 69 8.28 -9.18 -7.67
CA ALA A 69 9.07 -9.16 -8.89
C ALA A 69 8.61 -8.02 -9.83
N VAL A 70 7.32 -7.96 -10.13
CA VAL A 70 6.76 -6.99 -11.09
C VAL A 70 6.94 -5.54 -10.64
N ILE A 71 6.79 -5.25 -9.34
CA ILE A 71 6.87 -3.88 -8.79
C ILE A 71 8.32 -3.46 -8.53
N MET A 72 9.17 -4.37 -8.04
CA MET A 72 10.55 -4.00 -7.66
C MET A 72 11.47 -3.82 -8.85
N PHE A 73 11.28 -4.54 -9.95
CA PHE A 73 12.17 -4.38 -11.12
C PHE A 73 12.17 -2.95 -11.69
N PRO A 74 11.01 -2.32 -11.97
CA PRO A 74 10.97 -0.91 -12.36
C PRO A 74 11.55 0.03 -11.29
N ALA A 75 11.30 -0.24 -10.01
CA ALA A 75 11.81 0.57 -8.91
C ALA A 75 13.36 0.55 -8.84
N PHE A 76 13.97 -0.64 -9.01
CA PHE A 76 15.43 -0.77 -9.09
C PHE A 76 15.99 0.00 -10.29
N PHE A 77 15.32 -0.06 -11.44
CA PHE A 77 15.77 0.67 -12.62
C PHE A 77 15.78 2.18 -12.40
N ILE A 78 14.72 2.72 -11.79
CA ILE A 78 14.63 4.15 -11.46
C ILE A 78 15.68 4.53 -10.40
N ALA A 79 15.90 3.69 -9.38
CA ALA A 79 16.88 3.94 -8.33
C ALA A 79 18.33 3.91 -8.86
N GLU A 80 18.67 2.96 -9.73
CA GLU A 80 19.98 2.89 -10.38
C GLU A 80 20.23 4.13 -11.26
N ARG A 81 19.20 4.62 -11.95
CA ARG A 81 19.29 5.87 -12.71
C ARG A 81 19.55 7.08 -11.81
N LEU A 82 18.83 7.18 -10.69
CA LEU A 82 18.96 8.33 -9.79
C LEU A 82 20.29 8.36 -9.04
N VAL A 83 20.77 7.20 -8.57
CA VAL A 83 21.96 7.10 -7.70
C VAL A 83 23.25 6.90 -8.50
N LEU A 84 23.25 6.00 -9.49
CA LEU A 84 24.44 5.66 -10.27
C LEU A 84 24.52 6.39 -11.62
N GLY A 85 23.43 7.03 -12.04
CA GLY A 85 23.37 7.76 -13.31
C GLY A 85 23.39 6.86 -14.54
N PHE A 86 23.19 5.55 -14.37
CA PHE A 86 23.02 4.62 -15.49
C PHE A 86 21.75 4.99 -16.28
N HIS A 87 21.74 4.72 -17.59
CA HIS A 87 20.58 4.98 -18.48
C HIS A 87 20.15 6.45 -18.70
N LYS A 88 21.05 7.45 -18.52
CA LYS A 88 20.74 8.87 -18.82
C LYS A 88 20.48 9.16 -20.32
N GLU A 89 21.23 8.52 -21.22
CA GLU A 89 21.13 8.70 -22.68
C GLU A 89 19.82 8.15 -23.28
N SER A 90 19.22 7.14 -22.64
CA SER A 90 18.03 6.44 -23.15
C SER A 90 16.76 7.31 -23.16
N PHE A 91 16.74 8.40 -22.39
CA PHE A 91 15.62 9.36 -22.36
C PHE A 91 15.90 10.67 -23.12
N ALA A 92 17.14 10.95 -23.54
CA ALA A 92 17.40 12.08 -24.44
C ALA A 92 16.71 11.85 -25.81
N ILE A 93 16.55 10.58 -26.20
CA ILE A 93 15.77 10.15 -27.37
C ILE A 93 14.24 10.14 -27.08
N ALA A 94 13.83 10.07 -25.81
CA ALA A 94 12.42 10.03 -25.39
C ALA A 94 11.72 11.40 -25.34
N THR A 95 12.40 12.47 -25.80
CA THR A 95 11.83 13.81 -25.91
C THR A 95 10.95 13.98 -27.15
N ASP A 96 11.03 13.07 -28.13
CA ASP A 96 10.13 12.99 -29.28
C ASP A 96 9.15 11.83 -29.11
N GLU A 97 7.86 12.16 -28.96
CA GLU A 97 6.63 11.38 -29.22
C GLU A 97 6.44 9.94 -28.68
N ALA A 98 7.47 9.26 -28.18
CA ALA A 98 7.47 7.82 -27.86
C ALA A 98 6.88 7.47 -26.48
N ALA A 99 6.69 8.45 -25.59
CA ALA A 99 6.17 8.21 -24.24
C ALA A 99 4.69 7.76 -24.23
N TYR A 100 3.92 8.12 -25.26
CA TYR A 100 2.52 7.70 -25.39
C TYR A 100 2.38 6.37 -26.15
N GLN A 101 3.22 6.10 -27.14
CA GLN A 101 3.14 4.85 -27.92
C GLN A 101 3.72 3.63 -27.21
N ALA A 102 4.61 3.81 -26.23
CA ALA A 102 5.13 2.71 -25.43
C ALA A 102 4.05 2.04 -24.53
N MET A 103 2.90 2.67 -24.31
CA MET A 103 1.78 2.02 -23.62
C MET A 103 0.97 1.11 -24.56
N GLU A 104 1.03 1.34 -25.88
CA GLU A 104 0.26 0.63 -26.91
C GLU A 104 1.09 -0.36 -27.76
N ALA A 105 2.42 -0.29 -27.73
CA ALA A 105 3.28 -1.18 -28.53
C ALA A 105 3.27 -2.65 -28.03
N SER A 106 3.29 -3.58 -28.99
CA SER A 106 3.30 -5.03 -28.74
C SER A 106 4.56 -5.47 -28.00
N GLU A 107 4.45 -6.52 -27.17
CA GLU A 107 5.53 -7.01 -26.31
C GLU A 107 6.79 -7.46 -27.08
N ALA A 108 6.70 -7.72 -28.38
CA ALA A 108 7.82 -8.14 -29.21
C ALA A 108 8.74 -6.96 -29.58
N GLU A 109 8.20 -5.81 -29.98
CA GLU A 109 8.99 -4.63 -30.36
C GLU A 109 9.65 -3.95 -29.13
N LYS A 110 9.05 -4.07 -27.95
CA LYS A 110 9.66 -3.65 -26.69
C LYS A 110 10.91 -4.44 -26.34
N LYS A 111 11.02 -5.71 -26.76
CA LYS A 111 12.15 -6.58 -26.40
C LYS A 111 13.37 -6.29 -27.25
N GLU A 112 13.23 -6.17 -28.57
CA GLU A 112 14.39 -5.93 -29.45
C GLU A 112 15.11 -4.60 -29.19
N HIS A 113 14.37 -3.50 -29.00
CA HIS A 113 14.99 -2.18 -28.79
C HIS A 113 15.48 -1.96 -27.34
N ALA A 114 14.87 -2.64 -26.35
CA ALA A 114 15.27 -2.56 -24.96
C ALA A 114 16.45 -3.50 -24.61
N GLU A 115 16.54 -4.69 -25.19
CA GLU A 115 17.61 -5.63 -24.84
C GLU A 115 19.01 -5.11 -25.19
N ASP A 116 19.15 -4.40 -26.32
CA ASP A 116 20.46 -3.88 -26.74
C ASP A 116 20.91 -2.65 -25.95
N THR A 117 19.97 -1.79 -25.54
CA THR A 117 20.29 -0.52 -24.85
C THR A 117 20.39 -0.69 -23.33
N PHE A 118 19.57 -1.57 -22.73
CA PHE A 118 19.54 -1.76 -21.28
C PHE A 118 20.68 -2.64 -20.80
N GLY A 119 21.03 -3.70 -21.54
CA GLY A 119 22.16 -4.58 -21.20
C GLY A 119 23.53 -3.91 -21.33
N ALA A 120 23.67 -2.92 -22.21
CA ALA A 120 24.93 -2.24 -22.49
C ALA A 120 25.54 -1.54 -21.26
N SER A 121 24.71 -0.91 -20.40
CA SER A 121 25.19 -0.25 -19.16
C SER A 121 25.74 -1.24 -18.13
N TYR A 122 25.26 -2.49 -18.11
CA TYR A 122 25.73 -3.54 -17.21
C TYR A 122 26.91 -4.34 -17.75
N LYS A 123 27.13 -4.33 -19.07
CA LYS A 123 28.28 -4.98 -19.74
C LYS A 123 29.61 -4.27 -19.46
N VAL A 124 29.59 -3.00 -19.01
CA VAL A 124 30.80 -2.28 -18.60
C VAL A 124 31.37 -2.89 -17.31
N PRO A 125 32.65 -3.29 -17.27
CA PRO A 125 33.25 -3.95 -16.11
C PRO A 125 33.16 -3.06 -14.86
N GLY A 126 32.53 -3.59 -13.81
CA GLY A 126 32.34 -2.91 -12.52
C GLY A 126 30.94 -2.33 -12.28
N ASN A 127 30.16 -2.03 -13.34
CA ASN A 127 28.81 -1.48 -13.19
C ASN A 127 27.82 -2.51 -12.65
N TYR A 128 27.94 -3.78 -13.05
CA TYR A 128 27.11 -4.86 -12.51
C TYR A 128 27.23 -5.00 -10.98
N ARG A 129 28.45 -4.89 -10.43
CA ARG A 129 28.67 -4.96 -8.97
C ARG A 129 28.05 -3.78 -8.23
N LYS A 130 28.12 -2.58 -8.80
CA LYS A 130 27.49 -1.38 -8.22
C LYS A 130 25.96 -1.48 -8.24
N ALA A 131 25.38 -1.95 -9.36
CA ALA A 131 23.94 -2.17 -9.48
C ALA A 131 23.45 -3.26 -8.51
N ALA A 132 24.14 -4.41 -8.45
CA ALA A 132 23.81 -5.48 -7.52
C ALA A 132 23.89 -5.03 -6.06
N ALA A 133 24.93 -4.27 -5.69
CA ALA A 133 25.06 -3.71 -4.34
C ALA A 133 23.89 -2.77 -4.00
N LEU A 134 23.50 -1.89 -4.92
CA LEU A 134 22.37 -0.98 -4.73
C LEU A 134 21.05 -1.73 -4.53
N ARG A 135 20.79 -2.77 -5.33
CA ARG A 135 19.61 -3.63 -5.15
C ARG A 135 19.60 -4.33 -3.80
N ILE A 136 20.74 -4.89 -3.39
CA ILE A 136 20.88 -5.54 -2.07
C ILE A 136 20.60 -4.54 -0.94
N VAL A 137 21.12 -3.32 -1.04
CA VAL A 137 20.88 -2.26 -0.05
C VAL A 137 19.39 -1.92 0.03
N ILE A 138 18.71 -1.75 -1.11
CA ILE A 138 17.26 -1.46 -1.12
C ILE A 138 16.48 -2.60 -0.47
N VAL A 139 16.75 -3.86 -0.85
CA VAL A 139 16.08 -5.02 -0.25
C VAL A 139 16.36 -5.10 1.25
N ALA A 140 17.61 -4.86 1.67
CA ALA A 140 17.98 -4.85 3.08
C ALA A 140 17.21 -3.78 3.87
N ILE A 141 17.05 -2.57 3.33
CA ILE A 141 16.24 -1.50 3.94
C ILE A 141 14.78 -1.95 4.05
N CYS A 142 14.19 -2.50 2.97
CA CYS A 142 12.83 -3.02 3.00
C CYS A 142 12.65 -4.11 4.07
N THR A 143 13.63 -5.01 4.24
CA THR A 143 13.56 -6.06 5.27
C THR A 143 13.68 -5.50 6.69
N VAL A 144 14.52 -4.48 6.90
CA VAL A 144 14.64 -3.82 8.22
C VAL A 144 13.33 -3.14 8.60
N ILE A 145 12.70 -2.42 7.65
CA ILE A 145 11.40 -1.79 7.85
C ILE A 145 10.33 -2.84 8.16
N ALA A 146 10.32 -3.96 7.43
CA ALA A 146 9.36 -5.04 7.66
C ALA A 146 9.50 -5.68 9.05
N ILE A 147 10.73 -5.81 9.57
CA ILE A 147 10.96 -6.33 10.93
C ILE A 147 10.56 -5.30 11.99
N ALA A 148 10.92 -4.03 11.80
CA ALA A 148 10.66 -2.97 12.77
C ALA A 148 9.16 -2.71 12.96
N TRP A 149 8.37 -2.73 11.88
CA TRP A 149 6.94 -2.39 11.91
C TRP A 149 5.99 -3.58 11.69
N LYS A 150 6.45 -4.82 11.93
CA LYS A 150 5.63 -6.02 11.75
C LYS A 150 4.28 -5.97 12.50
N ASP A 151 4.25 -5.35 13.68
CA ASP A 151 3.08 -5.30 14.56
C ASP A 151 2.16 -4.10 14.27
N HIS A 152 2.62 -3.11 13.49
CA HIS A 152 1.89 -1.90 13.11
C HIS A 152 1.81 -1.74 11.58
N PHE A 153 1.67 -2.86 10.87
CA PHE A 153 1.63 -2.88 9.40
C PHE A 153 0.51 -1.98 8.84
N GLY A 154 -0.64 -1.90 9.52
CA GLY A 154 -1.73 -1.01 9.16
C GLY A 154 -1.32 0.47 9.20
N ASP A 155 -0.69 0.91 10.29
CA ASP A 155 -0.23 2.30 10.44
C ASP A 155 0.87 2.65 9.41
N LEU A 156 1.75 1.69 9.08
CA LEU A 156 2.74 1.85 8.02
C LEU A 156 2.08 2.02 6.65
N LEU A 157 1.07 1.20 6.34
CA LEU A 157 0.32 1.28 5.07
C LEU A 157 -0.41 2.61 4.96
N ASP A 158 -1.07 3.04 6.03
CA ASP A 158 -1.81 4.32 6.07
C ASP A 158 -0.85 5.51 5.95
N PHE A 159 0.33 5.46 6.58
CA PHE A 159 1.37 6.48 6.43
C PHE A 159 1.88 6.58 4.98
N VAL A 160 2.21 5.46 4.34
CA VAL A 160 2.71 5.45 2.95
C VAL A 160 1.62 5.87 1.97
N GLY A 161 0.36 5.45 2.22
CA GLY A 161 -0.81 5.81 1.42
C GLY A 161 -1.15 7.30 1.50
N ALA A 162 -1.18 7.86 2.70
CA ALA A 162 -1.47 9.28 2.92
C ALA A 162 -0.36 10.20 2.41
N SER A 163 0.90 9.74 2.42
CA SER A 163 2.04 10.53 1.93
C SER A 163 2.23 10.38 0.42
N SER A 164 2.99 9.36 0.00
CA SER A 164 3.46 9.18 -1.37
C SER A 164 2.32 8.95 -2.38
N THR A 165 1.35 8.10 -2.02
CA THR A 165 0.27 7.72 -2.93
C THR A 165 -0.69 8.89 -3.15
N ALA A 166 -1.20 9.51 -2.08
CA ALA A 166 -2.07 10.69 -2.21
C ALA A 166 -1.40 11.82 -3.01
N THR A 167 -0.08 12.01 -2.83
CA THR A 167 0.67 13.01 -3.59
C THR A 167 0.70 12.66 -5.09
N CYS A 168 1.05 11.43 -5.45
CA CYS A 168 1.22 11.04 -6.85
C CYS A 168 -0.09 10.83 -7.62
N CYS A 169 -1.15 10.32 -6.97
CA CYS A 169 -2.38 9.92 -7.63
C CYS A 169 -3.57 10.85 -7.38
N MET A 170 -3.53 11.74 -6.38
CA MET A 170 -4.59 12.72 -6.13
C MET A 170 -4.11 14.16 -6.37
N ILE A 171 -3.08 14.61 -5.64
CA ILE A 171 -2.69 16.02 -5.63
C ILE A 171 -2.06 16.42 -6.96
N LEU A 172 -1.04 15.69 -7.41
CA LEU A 172 -0.24 16.05 -8.57
C LEU A 172 -1.03 16.05 -9.90
N PRO A 173 -1.93 15.08 -10.19
CA PRO A 173 -2.79 15.13 -11.38
C PRO A 173 -3.73 16.34 -11.40
N ILE A 174 -4.34 16.71 -10.27
CA ILE A 174 -5.25 17.86 -10.19
C ILE A 174 -4.48 19.18 -10.31
N VAL A 175 -3.30 19.28 -9.70
CA VAL A 175 -2.42 20.45 -9.84
C VAL A 175 -1.96 20.64 -11.29
N PHE A 176 -1.58 19.56 -11.97
CA PHE A 176 -1.21 19.63 -13.39
C PHE A 176 -2.39 19.97 -14.30
N TYR A 177 -3.58 19.44 -14.00
CA TYR A 177 -4.81 19.82 -14.70
C TYR A 177 -5.08 21.33 -14.57
N LEU A 178 -5.04 21.86 -13.35
CA LEU A 178 -5.22 23.29 -13.08
C LEU A 178 -4.14 24.16 -13.72
N LYS A 179 -2.89 23.67 -13.79
CA LYS A 179 -1.78 24.42 -14.41
C LYS A 179 -1.90 24.48 -15.94
N THR A 180 -2.25 23.36 -16.58
CA THR A 180 -2.37 23.27 -18.04
C THR A 180 -3.62 23.98 -18.57
N PHE A 181 -4.78 23.80 -17.93
CA PHE A 181 -6.07 24.26 -18.47
C PHE A 181 -6.63 25.49 -17.74
N ASN A 182 -5.79 26.24 -17.01
CA ASN A 182 -6.23 27.34 -16.15
C ASN A 182 -7.04 28.44 -16.87
N GLY A 183 -6.77 28.63 -18.17
CA GLY A 183 -7.42 29.64 -19.01
C GLY A 183 -8.69 29.18 -19.73
N THR A 184 -8.95 27.88 -19.80
CA THR A 184 -10.06 27.30 -20.59
C THR A 184 -11.19 26.72 -19.73
N ILE A 185 -10.98 26.59 -18.42
CA ILE A 185 -11.93 25.96 -17.49
C ILE A 185 -12.95 26.97 -16.96
N ALA A 186 -14.20 26.52 -16.81
CA ALA A 186 -15.26 27.30 -16.19
C ALA A 186 -14.99 27.54 -14.70
N LEU A 187 -15.33 28.74 -14.19
CA LEU A 187 -15.17 29.11 -12.78
C LEU A 187 -15.64 28.05 -11.74
N PRO A 188 -16.81 27.38 -11.88
CA PRO A 188 -17.23 26.39 -10.89
C PRO A 188 -16.32 25.16 -10.82
N GLU A 189 -15.86 24.65 -11.97
CA GLU A 189 -14.95 23.50 -12.02
C GLU A 189 -13.59 23.84 -11.41
N LYS A 190 -13.12 25.06 -11.64
CA LYS A 190 -11.88 25.58 -11.06
C LYS A 190 -11.96 25.64 -9.53
N ILE A 191 -13.06 26.20 -8.99
CA ILE A 191 -13.29 26.27 -7.54
C ILE A 191 -13.34 24.87 -6.93
N PHE A 192 -14.03 23.93 -7.57
CA PHE A 192 -14.11 22.54 -7.11
C PHE A 192 -12.72 21.88 -7.08
N ALA A 193 -11.94 22.04 -8.15
CA ALA A 193 -10.60 21.47 -8.23
C ALA A 193 -9.65 22.04 -7.16
N TYR A 194 -9.66 23.36 -6.92
CA TYR A 194 -8.88 23.96 -5.82
C TYR A 194 -9.33 23.44 -4.46
N THR A 195 -10.64 23.34 -4.24
CA THR A 195 -11.19 22.81 -2.97
C THR A 195 -10.76 21.37 -2.75
N ALA A 196 -10.82 20.53 -3.79
CA ALA A 196 -10.38 19.13 -3.72
C ALA A 196 -8.88 19.01 -3.39
N VAL A 197 -8.03 19.86 -3.96
CA VAL A 197 -6.58 19.89 -3.63
C VAL A 197 -6.35 20.29 -2.17
N ILE A 198 -7.04 21.33 -1.69
CA ILE A 198 -6.89 21.80 -0.30
C ILE A 198 -7.32 20.71 0.68
N VAL A 199 -8.49 20.12 0.46
CA VAL A 199 -9.05 19.07 1.34
C VAL A 199 -8.18 17.81 1.33
N SER A 200 -7.77 17.35 0.14
CA SER A 200 -6.89 16.17 0.04
C SER A 200 -5.52 16.40 0.67
N THR A 201 -4.93 17.60 0.51
CA THR A 201 -3.66 17.95 1.16
C THR A 201 -3.80 17.99 2.67
N PHE A 202 -4.87 18.59 3.20
CA PHE A 202 -5.12 18.63 4.64
C PHE A 202 -5.28 17.23 5.23
N LEU A 203 -6.10 16.38 4.59
CA LEU A 203 -6.31 14.98 5.01
C LEU A 203 -5.02 14.16 4.92
N ALA A 204 -4.26 14.30 3.84
CA ALA A 204 -2.97 13.63 3.65
C ALA A 204 -1.98 13.97 4.78
N VAL A 205 -1.85 15.25 5.11
CA VAL A 205 -0.98 15.71 6.21
C VAL A 205 -1.50 15.24 7.56
N TYR A 206 -2.80 15.35 7.81
CA TYR A 206 -3.43 14.92 9.06
C TYR A 206 -3.19 13.42 9.33
N VAL A 207 -3.51 12.57 8.35
CA VAL A 207 -3.33 11.12 8.48
C VAL A 207 -1.85 10.78 8.63
N SER A 208 -0.96 11.37 7.82
CA SER A 208 0.48 11.13 7.91
C SER A 208 1.05 11.50 9.29
N ILE A 209 0.57 12.58 9.92
CA ILE A 209 1.00 12.96 11.27
C ILE A 209 0.45 11.98 12.31
N ASN A 210 -0.82 11.61 12.21
CA ASN A 210 -1.46 10.73 13.18
C ASN A 210 -0.84 9.32 13.17
N THR A 211 -0.66 8.75 11.97
CA THR A 211 -0.03 7.44 11.80
C THR A 211 1.47 7.52 12.10
N GLY A 212 2.15 8.59 11.69
CA GLY A 212 3.57 8.80 12.01
C GLY A 212 3.85 8.87 13.51
N LYS A 213 2.96 9.49 14.30
CA LYS A 213 3.07 9.47 15.77
C LYS A 213 2.94 8.04 16.32
N ALA A 214 1.97 7.26 15.85
CA ALA A 214 1.84 5.85 16.23
C ALA A 214 3.07 5.02 15.85
N LEU A 215 3.70 5.35 14.72
CA LEU A 215 4.79 4.59 14.11
C LEU A 215 6.17 4.87 14.73
N PHE A 216 6.47 6.13 15.05
CA PHE A 216 7.81 6.60 15.46
C PHE A 216 7.89 7.07 16.92
N ALA A 217 6.76 7.37 17.57
CA ALA A 217 6.72 7.82 18.95
C ALA A 217 5.44 7.30 19.64
N PRO A 218 5.30 5.96 19.82
CA PRO A 218 4.15 5.40 20.47
C PRO A 218 4.09 5.94 21.90
N VAL A 219 3.06 6.73 22.21
CA VAL A 219 2.70 7.04 23.59
C VAL A 219 2.46 5.70 24.28
N GLU A 220 3.07 5.45 25.43
CA GLU A 220 2.94 4.19 26.17
C GLU A 220 1.47 3.80 26.29
N ALA A 221 1.01 2.90 25.41
CA ALA A 221 -0.34 2.42 25.43
C ALA A 221 -0.45 1.53 26.67
N ASP A 222 -1.37 1.87 27.56
CA ASP A 222 -1.67 1.07 28.74
C ASP A 222 -1.85 -0.40 28.31
N PRO A 223 -1.01 -1.34 28.79
CA PRO A 223 -0.98 -2.73 28.33
C PRO A 223 -2.29 -3.49 28.58
N SER A 224 -3.23 -2.87 29.31
CA SER A 224 -4.59 -3.38 29.48
C SER A 224 -5.48 -3.19 28.24
N ILE A 225 -5.16 -2.29 27.31
CA ILE A 225 -5.97 -1.98 26.13
C ILE A 225 -5.44 -2.73 24.90
N ARG A 226 -6.09 -3.84 24.54
CA ARG A 226 -5.74 -4.64 23.35
C ARG A 226 -6.57 -4.28 22.11
N PHE A 227 -7.75 -3.69 22.30
CA PHE A 227 -8.66 -3.33 21.22
C PHE A 227 -9.07 -1.85 21.32
N PRO A 228 -8.28 -0.92 20.75
CA PRO A 228 -8.47 0.52 20.95
C PRO A 228 -9.80 1.05 20.42
N TYR A 229 -10.41 0.36 19.44
CA TYR A 229 -11.68 0.74 18.82
C TYR A 229 -12.93 0.17 19.51
N CYS A 230 -12.76 -0.61 20.59
CA CYS A 230 -13.86 -1.23 21.32
C CYS A 230 -14.21 -0.47 22.61
N ALA A 231 -15.50 -0.41 22.94
CA ALA A 231 -15.99 0.27 24.14
C ALA A 231 -15.94 -0.64 25.39
N GLY A 232 -15.68 -0.06 26.55
CA GLY A 232 -15.78 -0.73 27.86
C GLY A 232 -14.84 -1.92 28.02
N ASP A 233 -15.36 -3.02 28.57
CA ASP A 233 -14.59 -4.23 28.90
C ASP A 233 -14.07 -5.00 27.67
N TYR A 234 -14.68 -4.77 26.50
CA TYR A 234 -14.27 -5.33 25.21
C TYR A 234 -12.96 -4.72 24.67
N ARG A 235 -12.47 -3.67 25.34
CA ARG A 235 -11.16 -3.06 25.10
C ARG A 235 -10.00 -3.94 25.61
N LYS A 236 -10.27 -4.78 26.62
CA LYS A 236 -9.26 -5.63 27.29
C LYS A 236 -9.33 -7.09 26.86
N MET A 237 -10.52 -7.58 26.47
CA MET A 237 -10.79 -8.99 26.20
C MET A 237 -11.65 -9.20 24.93
N VAL A 238 -11.47 -10.37 24.28
CA VAL A 238 -12.21 -10.74 23.07
C VAL A 238 -13.69 -11.01 23.37
N TYR A 239 -14.59 -10.60 22.47
CA TYR A 239 -16.04 -10.84 22.57
C TYR A 239 -16.45 -12.27 22.90
N THR A 240 -15.70 -13.24 22.41
CA THR A 240 -15.99 -14.67 22.53
C THR A 240 -15.41 -15.31 23.79
N ASN A 241 -14.77 -14.54 24.67
CA ASN A 241 -14.22 -15.05 25.92
C ASN A 241 -15.33 -15.30 26.96
N THR A 242 -15.87 -16.52 26.96
CA THR A 242 -16.91 -16.97 27.88
C THR A 242 -16.46 -17.07 29.33
N THR A 243 -15.15 -17.06 29.63
CA THR A 243 -14.64 -17.09 31.02
C THR A 243 -14.60 -15.70 31.66
N PHE A 244 -14.49 -14.65 30.85
CA PHE A 244 -14.45 -13.26 31.32
C PHE A 244 -15.86 -12.66 31.40
N PHE A 245 -16.71 -12.93 30.40
CA PHE A 245 -18.08 -12.41 30.33
C PHE A 245 -19.15 -13.33 30.96
N ASN A 246 -18.75 -14.38 31.70
CA ASN A 246 -19.71 -15.27 32.36
C ASN A 246 -20.43 -14.54 33.51
N SER A 247 -21.77 -14.57 33.56
CA SER A 247 -22.53 -13.95 34.65
C SER A 247 -22.21 -14.54 36.03
N LYS A 248 -21.70 -15.78 36.09
CA LYS A 248 -21.26 -16.40 37.36
C LYS A 248 -20.04 -15.72 37.99
N ARG A 249 -19.21 -15.01 37.20
CA ARG A 249 -18.05 -14.26 37.71
C ARG A 249 -18.44 -12.87 38.22
N ALA A 250 -19.54 -12.29 37.73
CA ALA A 250 -20.11 -11.05 38.28
C ALA A 250 -20.67 -11.22 39.71
N LEU A 251 -21.00 -12.46 40.11
CA LEU A 251 -21.46 -12.78 41.47
C LEU A 251 -20.32 -13.08 42.46
N TYR A 252 -19.14 -13.45 41.97
CA TYR A 252 -17.96 -13.72 42.79
C TYR A 252 -16.83 -12.83 42.29
N GLY A 253 -16.90 -11.53 42.64
CA GLY A 253 -15.88 -10.56 42.31
C GLY A 253 -14.53 -10.94 42.92
N TYR A 254 -13.69 -11.55 42.10
CA TYR A 254 -12.23 -11.64 42.24
C TYR A 254 -11.59 -11.65 40.84
#